data_AF-A0A925LQK2-F1
#
_entry.id   AF-A0A925LQK2-F1
#
_cell.length_a   1.000
_cell.length_b   1.000
_cell.length_c   1.000
_cell.angle_alpha   90.00
_cell.angle_beta   90.00
_cell.angle_gamma   90.00
#
_symmetry.space_group_name_H-M   'P 1'
#
loop_
_entity.id
_entity.type
_entity.pdbx_description
1 polymer ?
#
loop_
_entity_poly.entity_id
_entity_poly.type
_entity_poly.pdbx_seq_one_letter_code
_entity_poly.pdbx_strand_id
1 'polypeptide(L)'
;MSVLSHAAQLLGQDSAVAAVKGSIDFNRDVRPILSNHCFQCHGEDADARKADLRLDVRSVAIEMQAIVPKQADESSLVARIASHDPDEHMPPASANKPLSEKQIAVLTQWISEGADYAEHWAFQNVVRPQTPTLPDATWCRNEIDTFILQRLITESLHPSEPAEKAVLQRRLSQDLLGLLPTVAETEQFLQDASPDAFEKLVDRLLSNPHYGERWGRHWLDQARYADSNGYTIDSPRVMWPYRDWVIHALNTDMPFDQFTIEQLAGDLLPDATKSGKVATAFHRNTMINEEGGVKPDQFRHEALIDRVNTTGSVWLGLTIGCAQCHSHKFDPISHDEYYQLYAFFNGAADANNVGETVEVREDEMFGWSETLQSYLKELQELQQEKTTVEKNAPAQPKLAELPWNWQAAKVTAVRASGSSILKIEVDNSLLVKSDPAANDSLSVTVELPKTDEPASPITAVRLRT
;
A
#
# COMPACT_ATOMS: atom_id res chain seq x y z
N MET A 1 -27.47 22.21 -74.49
CA MET A 1 -27.15 21.28 -75.59
C MET A 1 -25.98 20.42 -75.14
N SER A 2 -26.14 19.09 -75.18
CA SER A 2 -25.13 18.01 -75.25
C SER A 2 -23.72 18.33 -74.71
N VAL A 3 -23.13 17.58 -73.77
CA VAL A 3 -22.70 16.19 -73.99
C VAL A 3 -22.62 15.45 -72.65
N LEU A 4 -23.48 14.45 -72.44
CA LEU A 4 -23.25 13.37 -71.47
C LEU A 4 -23.44 12.07 -72.25
N SER A 5 -22.33 11.36 -72.42
CA SER A 5 -22.29 10.13 -73.21
C SER A 5 -21.37 9.15 -72.49
N HIS A 6 -21.96 8.02 -72.10
CA HIS A 6 -21.35 6.71 -71.89
C HIS A 6 -20.35 6.53 -70.74
N ALA A 7 -20.82 5.88 -69.68
CA ALA A 7 -20.07 4.80 -69.02
C ALA A 7 -21.04 3.93 -68.20
N ALA A 8 -21.71 3.00 -68.86
CA ALA A 8 -22.21 1.78 -68.26
C ALA A 8 -21.24 0.66 -68.64
N GLN A 9 -20.61 0.03 -67.64
CA GLN A 9 -19.98 -1.30 -67.60
C GLN A 9 -18.64 -1.28 -66.87
N LEU A 10 -18.67 -1.73 -65.61
CA LEU A 10 -17.83 -2.84 -65.13
C LEU A 10 -18.40 -3.32 -63.79
N LEU A 11 -19.04 -4.48 -63.88
CA LEU A 11 -19.43 -5.36 -62.79
C LEU A 11 -18.17 -5.94 -62.13
N GLY A 12 -18.28 -6.22 -60.82
CA GLY A 12 -17.45 -7.20 -60.12
C GLY A 12 -16.12 -6.66 -59.61
N GLN A 13 -16.14 -5.98 -58.47
CA GLN A 13 -15.00 -6.05 -57.57
C GLN A 13 -15.36 -7.06 -56.49
N ASP A 14 -14.70 -8.22 -56.54
CA ASP A 14 -14.55 -9.09 -55.39
C ASP A 14 -14.16 -8.21 -54.19
N SER A 15 -14.93 -8.33 -53.11
CA SER A 15 -14.58 -7.81 -51.79
C SER A 15 -13.36 -8.58 -51.29
N ALA A 16 -12.20 -8.32 -51.86
CA ALA A 16 -10.93 -8.74 -51.33
C ALA A 16 -10.75 -7.99 -50.02
N VAL A 17 -11.07 -8.68 -48.92
CA VAL A 17 -10.75 -8.29 -47.56
C VAL A 17 -9.29 -7.82 -47.57
N ALA A 18 -9.07 -6.53 -47.33
CA ALA A 18 -7.75 -5.94 -47.42
C ALA A 18 -6.80 -6.66 -46.45
N ALA A 19 -5.85 -7.42 -47.01
CA ALA A 19 -4.86 -8.16 -46.24
C ALA A 19 -4.11 -7.19 -45.31
N VAL A 20 -3.98 -7.54 -44.04
CA VAL A 20 -3.21 -6.76 -43.09
C VAL A 20 -1.73 -6.90 -43.49
N LYS A 21 -1.07 -5.77 -43.78
CA LYS A 21 0.35 -5.78 -44.14
C LYS A 21 1.20 -6.21 -42.94
N GLY A 22 1.82 -7.39 -43.04
CA GLY A 22 2.71 -7.96 -42.03
C GLY A 22 2.23 -9.31 -41.52
N SER A 23 3.11 -10.07 -40.85
CA SER A 23 2.72 -11.28 -40.14
C SER A 23 1.83 -10.93 -38.96
N ILE A 24 0.80 -11.74 -38.72
CA ILE A 24 -0.11 -11.53 -37.59
C ILE A 24 0.57 -11.99 -36.29
N ASP A 25 0.59 -11.11 -35.28
CA ASP A 25 1.06 -11.46 -33.95
C ASP A 25 -0.13 -11.80 -33.04
N PHE A 26 -0.07 -12.96 -32.38
CA PHE A 26 -1.20 -13.45 -31.59
C PHE A 26 -1.55 -12.49 -30.43
N ASN A 27 -0.58 -11.97 -29.70
CA ASN A 27 -0.84 -11.12 -28.53
C ASN A 27 -1.31 -9.71 -28.92
N ARG A 28 -0.73 -9.15 -29.99
CA ARG A 28 -1.05 -7.81 -30.49
C ARG A 28 -2.37 -7.77 -31.24
N ASP A 29 -2.61 -8.74 -32.13
CA ASP A 29 -3.66 -8.64 -33.13
C ASP A 29 -4.84 -9.59 -32.86
N VAL A 30 -4.61 -10.79 -32.33
CA VAL A 30 -5.63 -11.86 -32.25
C VAL A 30 -6.28 -11.96 -30.87
N ARG A 31 -5.46 -12.10 -29.82
CA ARG A 31 -5.92 -12.27 -28.44
C ARG A 31 -6.87 -11.17 -27.99
N PRO A 32 -6.65 -9.86 -28.29
CA PRO A 32 -7.61 -8.82 -27.93
C PRO A 32 -8.98 -9.02 -28.59
N ILE A 33 -9.00 -9.54 -29.82
CA ILE A 33 -10.26 -9.85 -30.52
C ILE A 33 -10.96 -11.03 -29.83
N LEU A 34 -10.27 -12.15 -29.63
CA LEU A 34 -10.86 -13.32 -28.99
C LEU A 34 -11.32 -13.04 -27.55
N SER A 35 -10.54 -12.27 -26.78
CA SER A 35 -10.88 -11.86 -25.42
C SER A 35 -12.14 -10.99 -25.37
N ASN A 36 -12.23 -9.99 -26.25
CA ASN A 36 -13.36 -9.06 -26.25
C ASN A 36 -14.66 -9.70 -26.75
N HIS A 37 -14.55 -10.58 -27.76
CA HIS A 37 -15.70 -11.06 -28.53
C HIS A 37 -16.08 -12.52 -28.24
N CYS A 38 -15.16 -13.37 -27.75
CA CYS A 38 -15.34 -14.83 -27.74
C CYS A 38 -15.20 -15.48 -26.36
N PHE A 39 -14.18 -15.13 -25.56
CA PHE A 39 -13.83 -15.86 -24.33
C PHE A 39 -14.88 -15.84 -23.23
N GLN A 40 -15.83 -14.90 -23.27
CA GLN A 40 -16.95 -14.91 -22.33
C GLN A 40 -17.79 -16.20 -22.42
N CYS A 41 -17.95 -16.77 -23.62
CA CYS A 41 -18.73 -18.00 -23.85
C CYS A 41 -17.85 -19.19 -24.25
N HIS A 42 -16.64 -18.95 -24.75
CA HIS A 42 -15.73 -19.98 -25.26
C HIS A 42 -14.33 -19.86 -24.65
N GLY A 43 -14.25 -19.44 -23.39
CA GLY A 43 -13.01 -19.29 -22.62
C GLY A 43 -12.96 -20.20 -21.39
N GLU A 44 -12.15 -19.82 -20.41
CA GLU A 44 -11.83 -20.67 -19.27
C GLU A 44 -12.94 -20.88 -18.26
N ASP A 45 -13.88 -19.94 -18.12
CA ASP A 45 -15.02 -20.03 -17.22
C ASP A 45 -15.94 -21.20 -17.61
N ALA A 46 -15.92 -22.27 -16.80
CA ALA A 46 -16.66 -23.51 -17.08
C ALA A 46 -18.18 -23.32 -16.97
N ASP A 47 -18.65 -22.43 -16.08
CA ASP A 47 -20.08 -22.22 -15.84
C ASP A 47 -20.73 -21.40 -16.97
N ALA A 48 -19.95 -20.52 -17.60
CA ALA A 48 -20.39 -19.73 -18.75
C ALA A 48 -20.19 -20.45 -20.10
N ARG A 49 -19.40 -21.53 -20.13
CA ARG A 49 -18.92 -22.15 -21.37
C ARG A 49 -20.05 -22.73 -22.21
N LYS A 50 -20.00 -22.47 -23.52
CA LYS A 50 -20.93 -23.00 -24.51
C LYS A 50 -20.23 -24.00 -25.42
N ALA A 51 -20.93 -25.09 -25.71
CA ALA A 51 -20.47 -26.18 -26.56
C ALA A 51 -19.13 -26.81 -26.11
N ASP A 52 -18.78 -26.67 -24.83
CA ASP A 52 -17.49 -27.08 -24.24
C ASP A 52 -16.24 -26.51 -24.93
N LEU A 53 -16.41 -25.56 -25.86
CA LEU A 53 -15.34 -25.01 -26.69
C LEU A 53 -14.45 -24.06 -25.90
N ARG A 54 -13.14 -24.28 -26.00
CA ARG A 54 -12.06 -23.46 -25.44
C ARG A 54 -11.24 -22.83 -26.56
N LEU A 55 -11.60 -21.60 -26.95
CA LEU A 55 -10.81 -20.82 -27.92
C LEU A 55 -9.54 -20.24 -27.31
N ASP A 56 -9.45 -20.19 -25.98
CA ASP A 56 -8.26 -19.80 -25.22
C ASP A 56 -7.18 -20.90 -25.18
N VAL A 57 -7.54 -22.16 -25.49
CA VAL A 57 -6.63 -23.31 -25.51
C VAL A 57 -6.50 -23.86 -26.93
N ARG A 58 -5.33 -23.62 -27.56
CA ARG A 58 -5.06 -24.01 -28.96
C ARG A 58 -5.41 -25.46 -29.28
N SER A 59 -4.95 -26.41 -28.45
CA SER A 59 -5.16 -27.84 -28.69
C SER A 59 -6.64 -28.20 -28.76
N VAL A 60 -7.46 -27.65 -27.85
CA VAL A 60 -8.90 -27.88 -27.81
C VAL A 60 -9.59 -27.23 -29.00
N ALA A 61 -9.23 -25.99 -29.36
CA ALA A 61 -9.78 -25.32 -30.54
C ALA A 61 -9.51 -26.08 -31.84
N ILE A 62 -8.35 -26.75 -31.95
CA ILE A 62 -7.99 -27.60 -33.09
C ILE A 62 -8.75 -28.92 -33.05
N GLU A 63 -8.80 -29.60 -31.90
CA GLU A 63 -9.50 -30.88 -31.73
C GLU A 63 -10.99 -30.75 -32.09
N MET A 64 -11.61 -29.63 -31.73
CA MET A 64 -13.02 -29.33 -32.01
C MET A 64 -13.26 -28.75 -33.42
N GLN A 65 -12.24 -28.68 -34.28
CA GLN A 65 -12.30 -28.07 -35.61
C GLN A 65 -12.86 -26.63 -35.61
N ALA A 66 -12.73 -25.92 -34.49
CA ALA A 66 -12.95 -24.47 -34.45
C ALA A 66 -11.87 -23.76 -35.26
N ILE A 67 -10.64 -24.27 -35.18
CA ILE A 67 -9.47 -23.77 -35.89
C ILE A 67 -8.80 -24.95 -36.61
N VAL A 68 -8.67 -24.86 -37.93
CA VAL A 68 -7.88 -25.79 -38.75
C VAL A 68 -6.65 -25.03 -39.26
N PRO A 69 -5.45 -25.27 -38.68
CA PRO A 69 -4.24 -24.54 -39.06
C PRO A 69 -3.99 -24.58 -40.58
N LYS A 70 -3.66 -23.41 -41.15
CA LYS A 70 -3.42 -23.20 -42.59
C LYS A 70 -4.64 -23.38 -43.50
N GLN A 71 -5.81 -23.68 -42.96
CA GLN A 71 -7.04 -23.92 -43.71
C GLN A 71 -8.19 -23.10 -43.10
N ALA A 72 -8.15 -21.79 -43.32
CA ALA A 72 -9.17 -20.88 -42.79
C ALA A 72 -10.58 -21.23 -43.28
N ASP A 73 -10.73 -21.65 -44.53
CA ASP A 73 -12.02 -22.03 -45.12
C ASP A 73 -12.62 -23.31 -44.49
N GLU A 74 -11.79 -24.17 -43.90
CA GLU A 74 -12.23 -25.38 -43.17
C GLU A 74 -12.48 -25.11 -41.67
N SER A 75 -12.15 -23.91 -41.19
CA SER A 75 -12.24 -23.56 -39.77
C SER A 75 -13.64 -23.05 -39.42
N SER A 76 -14.35 -23.75 -38.53
CA SER A 76 -15.72 -23.35 -38.17
C SER A 76 -15.79 -22.00 -37.47
N LEU A 77 -14.70 -21.51 -36.86
CA LEU A 77 -14.60 -20.13 -36.37
C LEU A 77 -14.80 -19.13 -37.51
N VAL A 78 -14.10 -19.29 -38.63
CA VAL A 78 -14.18 -18.39 -39.80
C VAL A 78 -15.57 -18.44 -40.41
N ALA A 79 -16.13 -19.64 -40.57
CA ALA A 79 -17.49 -19.82 -41.07
C ALA A 79 -18.53 -19.08 -40.22
N ARG A 80 -18.42 -19.16 -38.88
CA ARG A 80 -19.37 -18.51 -37.96
C ARG A 80 -19.21 -17.00 -37.91
N ILE A 81 -17.99 -16.44 -37.93
CA ILE A 81 -17.80 -14.99 -37.91
C ILE A 81 -18.16 -14.31 -39.25
N ALA A 82 -18.21 -15.08 -40.33
CA ALA A 82 -18.61 -14.61 -41.66
C ALA A 82 -20.06 -14.96 -42.04
N SER A 83 -20.78 -15.73 -41.21
CA SER A 83 -22.14 -16.16 -41.51
C SER A 83 -23.13 -15.00 -41.49
N HIS A 84 -24.14 -15.05 -42.35
CA HIS A 84 -25.27 -14.12 -42.31
C HIS A 84 -26.51 -14.72 -41.63
N ASP A 85 -26.44 -16.00 -41.25
CA ASP A 85 -27.51 -16.67 -40.52
C ASP A 85 -27.48 -16.22 -39.04
N PRO A 86 -28.54 -15.59 -38.51
CA PRO A 86 -28.61 -15.17 -37.11
C PRO A 86 -28.38 -16.29 -36.08
N ASP A 87 -28.68 -17.55 -36.42
CA ASP A 87 -28.54 -18.71 -35.54
C ASP A 87 -27.11 -19.28 -35.55
N GLU A 88 -26.33 -19.01 -36.61
CA GLU A 88 -24.94 -19.48 -36.74
C GLU A 88 -23.90 -18.37 -36.51
N HIS A 89 -24.26 -17.12 -36.78
CA HIS A 89 -23.35 -15.98 -36.72
C HIS A 89 -22.83 -15.76 -35.30
N MET A 90 -21.50 -15.67 -35.19
CA MET A 90 -20.81 -15.41 -33.93
C MET A 90 -19.99 -14.11 -34.00
N PRO A 91 -19.99 -13.29 -32.93
CA PRO A 91 -20.81 -13.42 -31.72
C PRO A 91 -22.31 -13.22 -32.00
N PRO A 92 -23.21 -13.84 -31.21
CA PRO A 92 -24.64 -13.71 -31.43
C PRO A 92 -25.08 -12.26 -31.19
N ALA A 93 -26.14 -11.82 -31.86
CA ALA A 93 -26.62 -10.44 -31.74
C ALA A 93 -26.94 -10.04 -30.29
N SER A 94 -27.40 -10.98 -29.47
CA SER A 94 -27.68 -10.80 -28.04
C SER A 94 -26.44 -10.49 -27.20
N ALA A 95 -25.24 -10.87 -27.66
CA ALA A 95 -23.99 -10.54 -26.98
C ALA A 95 -23.57 -9.08 -27.19
N ASN A 96 -24.15 -8.38 -28.18
CA ASN A 96 -23.89 -6.97 -28.52
C ASN A 96 -22.39 -6.65 -28.67
N LYS A 97 -21.64 -7.56 -29.29
CA LYS A 97 -20.17 -7.49 -29.48
C LYS A 97 -19.79 -7.84 -30.92
N PRO A 98 -20.30 -7.13 -31.95
CA PRO A 98 -20.01 -7.46 -33.34
C PRO A 98 -18.51 -7.29 -33.65
N LEU A 99 -18.01 -8.11 -34.58
CA LEU A 99 -16.67 -7.96 -35.14
C LEU A 99 -16.71 -6.97 -36.30
N SER A 100 -15.67 -6.14 -36.43
CA SER A 100 -15.43 -5.35 -37.64
C SER A 100 -14.83 -6.20 -38.75
N GLU A 101 -14.98 -5.77 -40.01
CA GLU A 101 -14.39 -6.44 -41.17
C GLU A 101 -12.86 -6.64 -41.02
N LYS A 102 -12.18 -5.64 -40.44
CA LYS A 102 -10.74 -5.73 -40.16
C LYS A 102 -10.40 -6.81 -39.12
N GLN A 103 -11.22 -6.98 -38.09
CA GLN A 103 -11.01 -8.02 -37.09
C GLN A 103 -11.26 -9.40 -37.67
N ILE A 104 -12.29 -9.56 -38.52
CA ILE A 104 -12.53 -10.80 -39.26
C ILE A 104 -11.32 -11.11 -40.14
N ALA A 105 -10.81 -10.13 -40.89
CA ALA A 105 -9.60 -10.27 -41.71
C ALA A 105 -8.39 -10.79 -40.92
N VAL A 106 -8.14 -10.22 -39.73
CA VAL A 106 -7.05 -10.61 -38.85
C VAL A 106 -7.19 -12.07 -38.42
N LEU A 107 -8.38 -12.48 -37.97
CA LEU A 107 -8.61 -13.86 -37.53
C LEU A 107 -8.45 -14.85 -38.68
N THR A 108 -8.98 -14.54 -39.86
CA THR A 108 -8.86 -15.37 -41.06
C THR A 108 -7.40 -15.50 -41.51
N GLN A 109 -6.65 -14.38 -41.54
CA GLN A 109 -5.24 -14.39 -41.91
C GLN A 109 -4.41 -15.19 -40.90
N TRP A 110 -4.61 -14.97 -39.60
CA TRP A 110 -3.91 -15.71 -38.54
C TRP A 110 -4.11 -17.23 -38.66
N ILE A 111 -5.33 -17.68 -38.92
CA ILE A 111 -5.60 -19.11 -39.12
C ILE A 111 -4.89 -19.64 -40.37
N SER A 112 -4.91 -18.86 -41.45
CA SER A 112 -4.19 -19.18 -42.69
C SER A 112 -2.67 -19.26 -42.51
N GLU A 113 -2.11 -18.48 -41.59
CA GLU A 113 -0.68 -18.49 -41.24
C GLU A 113 -0.30 -19.68 -40.34
N GLY A 114 -1.27 -20.39 -39.75
CA GLY A 114 -1.05 -21.59 -38.92
C GLY A 114 -1.70 -21.55 -37.54
N ALA A 115 -2.39 -20.47 -37.21
CA ALA A 115 -3.07 -20.26 -35.92
C ALA A 115 -2.15 -20.52 -34.72
N ASP A 116 -0.94 -19.97 -34.75
CA ASP A 116 -0.01 -20.13 -33.63
C ASP A 116 -0.45 -19.24 -32.45
N TYR A 117 -0.44 -19.84 -31.26
CA TYR A 117 -0.78 -19.16 -30.02
C TYR A 117 0.52 -18.71 -29.35
N ALA A 118 0.45 -17.57 -28.67
CA ALA A 118 1.51 -17.09 -27.80
C ALA A 118 0.99 -17.03 -26.35
N GLU A 119 1.87 -17.30 -25.39
CA GLU A 119 1.63 -16.96 -23.99
C GLU A 119 1.37 -15.46 -23.86
N HIS A 120 0.62 -15.02 -22.86
CA HIS A 120 0.41 -13.59 -22.65
C HIS A 120 1.75 -12.88 -22.46
N TRP A 121 1.92 -11.70 -23.06
CA TRP A 121 3.18 -10.95 -23.07
C TRP A 121 3.77 -10.75 -21.67
N ALA A 122 2.93 -10.64 -20.63
CA ALA A 122 3.36 -10.45 -19.24
C ALA A 122 4.06 -11.67 -18.63
N PHE A 123 3.86 -12.87 -19.19
CA PHE A 123 4.50 -14.11 -18.74
C PHE A 123 5.67 -14.53 -19.62
N GLN A 124 6.00 -13.73 -20.64
CA GLN A 124 7.14 -13.97 -21.50
C GLN A 124 8.36 -13.22 -21.00
N ASN A 125 9.54 -13.77 -21.28
CA ASN A 125 10.79 -13.06 -21.01
C ASN A 125 10.86 -11.74 -21.79
N VAL A 126 11.14 -10.65 -21.09
CA VAL A 126 11.33 -9.34 -21.71
C VAL A 126 12.61 -9.36 -22.56
N VAL A 127 12.47 -9.17 -23.87
CA VAL A 127 13.59 -9.06 -24.80
C VAL A 127 13.73 -7.59 -25.19
N ARG A 128 14.96 -7.07 -25.18
CA ARG A 128 15.23 -5.69 -25.62
C ARG A 128 14.86 -5.56 -27.11
N PRO A 129 13.88 -4.72 -27.47
CA PRO A 129 13.49 -4.56 -28.87
C PRO A 129 14.58 -3.82 -29.64
N GLN A 130 14.63 -4.05 -30.95
CA GLN A 130 15.47 -3.26 -31.83
C GLN A 130 14.90 -1.85 -31.97
N THR A 131 15.71 -0.83 -31.68
CA THR A 131 15.33 0.57 -31.86
C THR A 131 15.07 0.87 -33.34
N PRO A 132 13.95 1.52 -33.70
CA PRO A 132 13.66 1.89 -35.08
C PRO A 132 14.74 2.82 -35.65
N THR A 133 15.02 2.72 -36.95
CA THR A 133 15.86 3.69 -37.64
C THR A 133 14.98 4.70 -38.36
N LEU A 134 15.08 5.98 -37.99
CA LEU A 134 14.28 7.06 -38.57
C LEU A 134 15.14 7.96 -39.46
N PRO A 135 14.59 8.50 -40.58
CA PRO A 135 15.34 9.39 -41.47
C PRO A 135 15.83 10.68 -40.80
N ASP A 136 15.04 11.23 -39.87
CA ASP A 136 15.38 12.38 -39.04
C ASP A 136 14.99 12.06 -37.60
N ALA A 137 15.99 11.98 -36.73
CA ALA A 137 15.85 11.68 -35.31
C ALA A 137 16.42 12.81 -34.43
N THR A 138 16.56 14.03 -34.97
CA THR A 138 17.16 15.18 -34.26
C THR A 138 16.40 15.59 -32.98
N TRP A 139 15.09 15.29 -32.91
CA TRP A 139 14.27 15.50 -31.72
C TRP A 139 14.53 14.46 -30.62
N CYS A 140 14.97 13.25 -30.98
CA CYS A 140 15.12 12.14 -30.05
C CYS A 140 16.35 12.32 -29.16
N ARG A 141 16.17 12.20 -27.85
CA ARG A 141 17.25 12.24 -26.84
C ARG A 141 17.69 10.84 -26.42
N ASN A 142 16.80 9.86 -26.51
CA ASN A 142 17.05 8.46 -26.21
C ASN A 142 16.26 7.52 -27.14
N GLU A 143 16.39 6.22 -26.93
CA GLU A 143 15.75 5.20 -27.75
C GLU A 143 14.22 5.21 -27.61
N ILE A 144 13.66 5.58 -26.44
CA ILE A 144 12.22 5.68 -26.21
C ILE A 144 11.61 6.73 -27.13
N ASP A 145 12.27 7.88 -27.25
CA ASP A 145 11.83 8.97 -28.14
C ASP A 145 11.77 8.51 -29.60
N THR A 146 12.60 7.54 -29.99
CA THR A 146 12.60 7.01 -31.36
C THR A 146 11.34 6.19 -31.62
N PHE A 147 10.88 5.39 -30.66
CA PHE A 147 9.60 4.67 -30.76
C PHE A 147 8.42 5.64 -30.82
N ILE A 148 8.45 6.69 -29.99
CA ILE A 148 7.39 7.72 -29.98
C ILE A 148 7.37 8.46 -31.32
N LEU A 149 8.51 8.90 -31.82
CA LEU A 149 8.61 9.64 -33.07
C LEU A 149 8.17 8.79 -34.27
N GLN A 150 8.53 7.50 -34.31
CA GLN A 150 8.03 6.57 -35.32
C GLN A 150 6.49 6.54 -35.36
N ARG A 151 5.86 6.47 -34.18
CA ARG A 151 4.40 6.47 -34.06
C ARG A 151 3.80 7.80 -34.51
N LEU A 152 4.38 8.92 -34.11
CA LEU A 152 3.93 10.25 -34.54
C LEU A 152 3.99 10.41 -36.06
N ILE A 153 5.10 10.03 -36.70
CA ILE A 153 5.26 10.07 -38.16
C ILE A 153 4.19 9.22 -38.85
N THR A 154 3.94 8.01 -38.34
CA THR A 154 2.92 7.10 -38.89
C THR A 154 1.52 7.71 -38.84
N GLU A 155 1.22 8.43 -37.76
CA GLU A 155 -0.07 9.09 -37.53
C GLU A 155 -0.11 10.53 -38.10
N SER A 156 0.92 10.96 -38.84
CA SER A 156 1.05 12.32 -39.39
C SER A 156 0.97 13.43 -38.33
N LEU A 157 1.53 13.16 -37.15
CA LEU A 157 1.67 14.09 -36.04
C LEU A 157 3.12 14.54 -35.86
N HIS A 158 3.31 15.69 -35.23
CA HIS A 158 4.61 16.24 -34.88
C HIS A 158 4.77 16.39 -33.36
N PRO A 159 5.99 16.29 -32.81
CA PRO A 159 6.22 16.58 -31.40
C PRO A 159 5.75 17.98 -31.01
N SER A 160 5.25 18.13 -29.78
CA SER A 160 4.86 19.43 -29.24
C SER A 160 6.09 20.23 -28.78
N GLU A 161 6.01 21.55 -28.87
CA GLU A 161 7.03 22.44 -28.32
C GLU A 161 7.16 22.27 -26.80
N PRO A 162 8.38 22.40 -26.23
CA PRO A 162 8.57 22.41 -24.79
C PRO A 162 7.74 23.51 -24.11
N ALA A 163 7.19 23.21 -22.94
CA ALA A 163 6.49 24.20 -22.13
C ALA A 163 7.46 25.27 -21.58
N GLU A 164 6.94 26.45 -21.28
CA GLU A 164 7.71 27.52 -20.63
C GLU A 164 8.33 27.06 -19.29
N LYS A 165 9.52 27.57 -18.96
CA LYS A 165 10.26 27.17 -17.73
C LYS A 165 9.39 27.22 -16.47
N ALA A 166 8.62 28.30 -16.27
CA ALA A 166 7.75 28.44 -15.10
C ALA A 166 6.68 27.33 -15.02
N VAL A 167 6.15 26.92 -16.18
CA VAL A 167 5.17 25.83 -16.27
C VAL A 167 5.82 24.49 -15.95
N LEU A 168 7.01 24.23 -16.49
CA LEU A 168 7.78 23.01 -16.21
C LEU A 168 8.10 22.88 -14.71
N GLN A 169 8.60 23.95 -14.08
CA GLN A 169 8.93 23.94 -12.66
C GLN A 169 7.71 23.69 -11.79
N ARG A 170 6.58 24.35 -12.11
CA ARG A 170 5.32 24.13 -11.37
C ARG A 170 4.87 22.68 -11.47
N ARG A 171 4.86 22.09 -12.68
CA ARG A 171 4.48 20.68 -12.88
C ARG A 171 5.39 19.74 -12.09
N LEU A 172 6.70 19.87 -12.26
CA LEU A 172 7.67 19.04 -11.54
C LEU A 172 7.53 19.13 -10.02
N SER A 173 7.35 20.35 -9.48
CA SER A 173 7.20 20.53 -8.02
C SER A 173 5.92 19.85 -7.50
N GLN A 174 4.81 19.98 -8.24
CA GLN A 174 3.54 19.34 -7.88
C GLN A 174 3.60 17.81 -8.03
N ASP A 175 4.26 17.31 -9.07
CA ASP A 175 4.36 15.87 -9.33
C ASP A 175 5.29 15.20 -8.32
N LEU A 176 6.48 15.77 -8.09
CA LEU A 176 7.51 15.18 -7.24
C LEU A 176 7.29 15.45 -5.75
N LEU A 177 6.84 16.66 -5.36
CA LEU A 177 6.70 17.04 -3.95
C LEU A 177 5.24 17.19 -3.51
N GLY A 178 4.29 17.33 -4.45
CA GLY A 178 2.92 17.74 -4.11
C GLY A 178 2.79 19.20 -3.66
N LEU A 179 3.87 19.98 -3.76
CA LEU A 179 3.98 21.36 -3.29
C LEU A 179 4.27 22.30 -4.46
N LEU A 180 3.89 23.58 -4.31
CA LEU A 180 4.29 24.61 -5.26
C LEU A 180 5.71 25.10 -4.95
N PRO A 181 6.51 25.48 -5.97
CA PRO A 181 7.80 26.10 -5.71
C PRO A 181 7.60 27.45 -5.02
N THR A 182 8.54 27.84 -4.17
CA THR A 182 8.57 29.19 -3.61
C THR A 182 8.92 30.23 -4.68
N VAL A 183 8.64 31.50 -4.39
CA VAL A 183 9.01 32.61 -5.30
C VAL A 183 10.52 32.63 -5.55
N ALA A 184 11.33 32.46 -4.51
CA ALA A 184 12.79 32.45 -4.63
C ALA A 184 13.31 31.30 -5.50
N GLU A 185 12.79 30.09 -5.33
CA GLU A 185 13.16 28.95 -6.17
C GLU A 185 12.72 29.16 -7.63
N THR A 186 11.59 29.84 -7.83
CA THR A 186 11.11 30.18 -9.18
C THR A 186 12.04 31.16 -9.86
N GLU A 187 12.40 32.24 -9.19
CA GLU A 187 13.34 33.23 -9.72
C GLU A 187 14.70 32.61 -10.03
N GLN A 188 15.21 31.75 -9.13
CA GLN A 188 16.47 31.03 -9.33
C GLN A 188 16.45 30.18 -10.61
N PHE A 189 15.41 29.37 -10.81
CA PHE A 189 15.32 28.50 -11.99
C PHE A 189 15.10 29.27 -13.30
N LEU A 190 14.31 30.36 -13.26
CA LEU A 190 14.08 31.20 -14.43
C LEU A 190 15.36 31.91 -14.88
N GLN A 191 16.21 32.33 -13.94
CA GLN A 191 17.47 33.01 -14.20
C GLN A 191 18.62 32.06 -14.54
N ASP A 192 18.52 30.76 -14.23
CA ASP A 192 19.54 29.77 -14.55
C ASP A 192 19.61 29.51 -16.07
N ALA A 193 20.65 30.04 -16.70
CA ALA A 193 20.91 29.89 -18.14
C ALA A 193 21.84 28.70 -18.46
N SER A 194 22.20 27.88 -17.47
CA SER A 194 23.02 26.70 -17.71
C SER A 194 22.28 25.68 -18.58
N PRO A 195 23.00 24.95 -19.46
CA PRO A 195 22.38 23.97 -20.37
C PRO A 195 21.72 22.79 -19.64
N ASP A 196 22.08 22.57 -18.37
CA ASP A 196 21.61 21.52 -17.47
C ASP A 196 20.69 22.05 -16.34
N ALA A 197 20.14 23.26 -16.49
CA ALA A 197 19.30 23.89 -15.46
C ALA A 197 18.07 23.03 -15.11
N PHE A 198 17.49 22.32 -16.09
CA PHE A 198 16.33 21.46 -15.88
C PHE A 198 16.69 20.21 -15.06
N GLU A 199 17.80 19.56 -15.39
CA GLU A 199 18.33 18.40 -14.69
C GLU A 199 18.68 18.75 -13.24
N LYS A 200 19.34 19.89 -13.00
CA LYS A 200 19.59 20.41 -11.64
C LYS A 200 18.31 20.64 -10.84
N LEU A 201 17.25 21.12 -11.49
CA LEU A 201 15.95 21.26 -10.85
C LEU A 201 15.38 19.90 -10.46
N VAL A 202 15.42 18.91 -11.35
CA VAL A 202 14.96 17.55 -11.08
C VAL A 202 15.72 16.93 -9.91
N ASP A 203 17.05 16.98 -9.93
CA ASP A 203 17.91 16.44 -8.85
C ASP A 203 17.59 17.10 -7.50
N ARG A 204 17.42 18.42 -7.49
CA ARG A 204 17.06 19.16 -6.28
C ARG A 204 15.70 18.73 -5.74
N LEU A 205 14.71 18.50 -6.60
CA LEU A 205 13.39 18.03 -6.19
C LEU A 205 13.43 16.58 -5.70
N LEU A 206 14.15 15.68 -6.37
CA LEU A 206 14.30 14.29 -5.93
C LEU A 206 15.04 14.17 -4.59
N SER A 207 16.01 15.06 -4.33
CA SER A 207 16.74 15.11 -3.05
C SER A 207 15.94 15.76 -1.90
N ASN A 208 14.77 16.34 -2.17
CA ASN A 208 13.98 17.02 -1.15
C ASN A 208 13.22 16.00 -0.29
N PRO A 209 13.26 16.09 1.06
CA PRO A 209 12.56 15.14 1.93
C PRO A 209 11.05 14.96 1.66
N HIS A 210 10.39 16.00 1.12
CA HIS A 210 8.98 15.94 0.74
C HIS A 210 8.71 15.00 -0.45
N TYR A 211 9.74 14.57 -1.20
CA TYR A 211 9.61 13.57 -2.25
C TYR A 211 9.10 12.24 -1.69
N GLY A 212 9.76 11.71 -0.66
CA GLY A 212 9.36 10.48 0.02
C GLY A 212 8.00 10.59 0.69
N GLU A 213 7.63 11.76 1.23
CA GLU A 213 6.28 12.00 1.77
C GLU A 213 5.22 11.94 0.66
N ARG A 214 5.50 12.58 -0.48
CA ARG A 214 4.60 12.64 -1.63
C ARG A 214 4.41 11.29 -2.29
N TRP A 215 5.47 10.55 -2.51
CA TRP A 215 5.43 9.25 -3.18
C TRP A 215 5.07 8.12 -2.22
N GLY A 216 5.47 8.24 -0.94
CA GLY A 216 5.16 7.28 0.11
C GLY A 216 3.67 7.07 0.27
N ARG A 217 2.84 8.11 0.16
CA ARG A 217 1.37 7.98 0.23
C ARG A 217 0.80 6.96 -0.77
N HIS A 218 1.35 6.88 -1.98
CA HIS A 218 0.88 5.95 -3.02
C HIS A 218 1.21 4.51 -2.64
N TRP A 219 2.40 4.30 -2.07
CA TRP A 219 2.81 3.00 -1.57
C TRP A 219 2.01 2.60 -0.32
N LEU A 220 1.78 3.54 0.59
CA LEU A 220 1.04 3.31 1.83
C LEU A 220 -0.40 2.87 1.57
N ASP A 221 -1.05 3.40 0.54
CA ASP A 221 -2.36 2.93 0.07
C ASP A 221 -2.29 1.45 -0.35
N GLN A 222 -1.28 1.06 -1.15
CA GLN A 222 -1.08 -0.34 -1.58
C GLN A 222 -0.75 -1.26 -0.41
N ALA A 223 -0.04 -0.75 0.59
CA ALA A 223 0.32 -1.48 1.79
C ALA A 223 -0.81 -1.57 2.84
N ARG A 224 -2.00 -1.02 2.56
CA ARG A 224 -3.15 -0.95 3.50
C ARG A 224 -2.78 -0.23 4.80
N TYR A 225 -1.94 0.79 4.72
CA TYR A 225 -1.62 1.61 5.87
C TYR A 225 -2.88 2.34 6.35
N ALA A 226 -3.12 2.32 7.66
CA ALA A 226 -4.14 3.13 8.31
C ALA A 226 -3.67 3.48 9.73
N ASP A 227 -4.23 4.56 10.29
CA ASP A 227 -4.03 4.94 11.69
C ASP A 227 -5.09 4.30 12.62
N SER A 228 -5.88 3.35 12.11
CA SER A 228 -6.95 2.67 12.84
C SER A 228 -7.11 1.19 12.45
N ASN A 229 -7.79 0.43 13.30
CA ASN A 229 -7.91 -1.03 13.21
C ASN A 229 -8.85 -1.51 12.08
N GLY A 230 -9.81 -0.68 11.68
CA GLY A 230 -10.90 -1.03 10.77
C GLY A 230 -12.13 -1.62 11.49
N TYR A 231 -13.04 -2.23 10.72
CA TYR A 231 -14.31 -2.81 11.19
C TYR A 231 -15.19 -1.82 11.99
N THR A 232 -16.16 -2.33 12.76
CA THR A 232 -17.09 -1.47 13.53
C THR A 232 -16.42 -0.87 14.77
N ILE A 233 -15.52 -1.62 15.42
CA ILE A 233 -14.68 -1.12 16.52
C ILE A 233 -13.35 -0.63 15.93
N ASP A 234 -13.41 0.56 15.33
CA ASP A 234 -12.28 1.19 14.65
C ASP A 234 -11.36 1.94 15.62
N SER A 235 -10.70 1.19 16.51
CA SER A 235 -9.78 1.76 17.49
C SER A 235 -8.51 2.32 16.81
N PRO A 236 -7.85 3.34 17.40
CA PRO A 236 -6.56 3.82 16.91
C PRO A 236 -5.48 2.74 16.91
N ARG A 237 -4.59 2.77 15.92
CA ARG A 237 -3.43 1.87 15.81
C ARG A 237 -2.13 2.66 15.70
N VAL A 238 -1.05 2.11 16.26
CA VAL A 238 0.29 2.72 16.19
C VAL A 238 1.08 2.07 15.06
N MET A 239 1.11 2.71 13.90
CA MET A 239 1.80 2.18 12.70
C MET A 239 2.76 3.19 12.04
N TRP A 240 2.94 4.37 12.63
CA TRP A 240 3.85 5.40 12.13
C TRP A 240 5.27 4.90 11.79
N PRO A 241 5.87 3.90 12.47
CA PRO A 241 7.21 3.43 12.09
C PRO A 241 7.25 2.89 10.66
N TYR A 242 6.20 2.17 10.24
CA TYR A 242 6.12 1.66 8.87
C TYR A 242 5.98 2.78 7.84
N ARG A 243 5.14 3.79 8.14
CA ARG A 243 4.99 4.99 7.30
C ARG A 243 6.34 5.68 7.10
N ASP A 244 7.03 5.94 8.19
CA ASP A 244 8.30 6.65 8.16
C ASP A 244 9.40 5.79 7.52
N TRP A 245 9.32 4.46 7.64
CA TRP A 245 10.18 3.54 6.92
C TRP A 245 10.02 3.67 5.40
N VAL A 246 8.78 3.69 4.89
CA VAL A 246 8.49 3.87 3.46
C VAL A 246 9.01 5.22 2.95
N ILE A 247 8.77 6.30 3.71
CA ILE A 247 9.23 7.64 3.37
C ILE A 247 10.76 7.68 3.29
N HIS A 248 11.44 7.09 4.26
CA HIS A 248 12.90 7.02 4.28
C HIS A 248 13.44 6.18 3.11
N ALA A 249 12.87 5.01 2.84
CA ALA A 249 13.30 4.15 1.74
C ALA A 249 13.23 4.87 0.38
N LEU A 250 12.17 5.65 0.14
CA LEU A 250 12.04 6.47 -1.07
C LEU A 250 13.04 7.62 -1.11
N ASN A 251 13.23 8.35 -0.01
CA ASN A 251 14.17 9.48 0.06
C ASN A 251 15.64 9.07 -0.04
N THR A 252 15.95 7.82 0.30
CA THR A 252 17.31 7.26 0.23
C THR A 252 17.57 6.51 -1.08
N ASP A 253 16.61 6.53 -2.01
CA ASP A 253 16.67 5.79 -3.27
C ASP A 253 17.02 4.31 -3.06
N MET A 254 16.34 3.68 -2.08
CA MET A 254 16.56 2.28 -1.75
C MET A 254 16.33 1.40 -3.00
N PRO A 255 17.30 0.54 -3.36
CA PRO A 255 17.12 -0.41 -4.46
C PRO A 255 15.84 -1.23 -4.31
N PHE A 256 15.09 -1.36 -5.40
CA PHE A 256 13.76 -1.98 -5.36
C PHE A 256 13.79 -3.44 -4.91
N ASP A 257 14.88 -4.17 -5.20
CA ASP A 257 15.10 -5.53 -4.70
C ASP A 257 15.22 -5.55 -3.17
N GLN A 258 16.00 -4.65 -2.58
CA GLN A 258 16.10 -4.52 -1.12
C GLN A 258 14.76 -4.08 -0.50
N PHE A 259 14.09 -3.10 -1.09
CA PHE A 259 12.76 -2.64 -0.67
C PHE A 259 11.72 -3.77 -0.67
N THR A 260 11.84 -4.69 -1.63
CA THR A 260 11.01 -5.91 -1.73
C THR A 260 11.36 -6.90 -0.63
N ILE A 261 12.65 -7.23 -0.46
CA ILE A 261 13.12 -8.22 0.51
C ILE A 261 12.75 -7.81 1.94
N GLU A 262 12.99 -6.55 2.33
CA GLU A 262 12.71 -6.10 3.70
C GLU A 262 11.21 -6.14 4.03
N GLN A 263 10.34 -5.82 3.08
CA GLN A 263 8.89 -5.83 3.32
C GLN A 263 8.28 -7.23 3.31
N LEU A 264 8.81 -8.15 2.50
CA LEU A 264 8.30 -9.52 2.43
C LEU A 264 8.87 -10.42 3.54
N ALA A 265 10.12 -10.19 3.95
CA ALA A 265 10.85 -11.11 4.82
C ALA A 265 11.97 -10.45 5.65
N GLY A 266 11.91 -9.15 5.92
CA GLY A 266 12.94 -8.41 6.67
C GLY A 266 13.17 -8.94 8.09
N ASP A 267 12.15 -9.47 8.74
CA ASP A 267 12.22 -10.15 10.04
C ASP A 267 12.89 -11.53 9.99
N LEU A 268 12.90 -12.18 8.83
CA LEU A 268 13.51 -13.50 8.59
C LEU A 268 14.97 -13.42 8.14
N LEU A 269 15.52 -12.21 7.95
CA LEU A 269 16.93 -12.03 7.60
C LEU A 269 17.84 -12.45 8.78
N PRO A 270 19.02 -13.07 8.52
CA PRO A 270 19.91 -13.56 9.58
C PRO A 270 20.31 -12.50 10.62
N ASP A 271 20.43 -11.24 10.19
CA ASP A 271 20.74 -10.08 11.02
C ASP A 271 19.59 -9.06 10.99
N ALA A 272 18.35 -9.53 11.16
CA ALA A 272 17.15 -8.69 11.10
C ALA A 272 17.25 -7.46 12.02
N THR A 273 17.52 -6.30 11.40
CA THR A 273 17.60 -5.00 12.07
C THR A 273 16.22 -4.55 12.54
N LYS A 274 16.19 -3.52 13.41
CA LYS A 274 14.91 -2.93 13.81
C LYS A 274 14.16 -2.37 12.59
N SER A 275 14.85 -1.71 11.65
CA SER A 275 14.27 -1.23 10.39
C SER A 275 13.70 -2.38 9.55
N GLY A 276 14.45 -3.48 9.38
CA GLY A 276 13.98 -4.64 8.60
C GLY A 276 12.73 -5.28 9.19
N LYS A 277 12.64 -5.40 10.52
CA LYS A 277 11.43 -5.89 11.20
C LYS A 277 10.25 -4.94 11.03
N VAL A 278 10.49 -3.62 11.07
CA VAL A 278 9.45 -2.61 10.80
C VAL A 278 8.97 -2.70 9.35
N ALA A 279 9.87 -2.89 8.39
CA ALA A 279 9.52 -3.02 6.98
C ALA A 279 8.54 -4.17 6.73
N THR A 280 8.73 -5.31 7.42
CA THR A 280 7.84 -6.48 7.32
C THR A 280 6.41 -6.19 7.82
N ALA A 281 6.16 -5.03 8.44
CA ALA A 281 4.81 -4.59 8.78
C ALA A 281 3.88 -4.44 7.55
N PHE A 282 4.40 -4.45 6.31
CA PHE A 282 3.60 -4.62 5.09
C PHE A 282 2.56 -5.76 5.22
N HIS A 283 2.96 -6.90 5.78
CA HIS A 283 2.06 -8.03 6.06
C HIS A 283 1.27 -7.90 7.36
N ARG A 284 1.61 -6.97 8.24
CA ARG A 284 0.91 -6.70 9.52
C ARG A 284 -0.09 -5.57 9.44
N ASN A 285 -0.17 -4.89 8.29
CA ASN A 285 -1.16 -3.85 8.01
C ASN A 285 -2.58 -4.39 7.73
N THR A 286 -2.79 -5.71 7.82
CA THR A 286 -4.13 -6.31 7.82
C THR A 286 -5.01 -5.64 8.89
N MET A 287 -6.31 -5.54 8.66
CA MET A 287 -7.23 -5.02 9.67
C MET A 287 -7.16 -5.85 10.97
N ILE A 288 -7.65 -5.27 12.07
CA ILE A 288 -7.74 -5.89 13.40
C ILE A 288 -9.21 -5.85 13.80
N ASN A 289 -9.78 -6.99 14.18
CA ASN A 289 -11.19 -7.08 14.55
C ASN A 289 -11.36 -7.26 16.06
N GLU A 290 -11.70 -6.18 16.77
CA GLU A 290 -11.91 -6.17 18.22
C GLU A 290 -13.37 -6.45 18.63
N GLU A 291 -14.24 -6.81 17.68
CA GLU A 291 -15.67 -7.01 17.93
C GLU A 291 -15.95 -8.19 18.88
N GLY A 292 -16.99 -8.03 19.70
CA GLY A 292 -17.46 -9.10 20.58
C GLY A 292 -17.99 -10.29 19.76
N GLY A 293 -17.42 -11.47 19.97
CA GLY A 293 -17.85 -12.71 19.29
C GLY A 293 -16.98 -13.15 18.12
N VAL A 294 -15.92 -12.38 17.79
CA VAL A 294 -14.90 -12.78 16.82
C VAL A 294 -14.35 -14.17 17.16
N LYS A 295 -14.30 -15.05 16.16
CA LYS A 295 -13.66 -16.36 16.27
C LYS A 295 -12.18 -16.20 15.91
N PRO A 296 -11.23 -16.42 16.84
CA PRO A 296 -9.82 -16.17 16.58
C PRO A 296 -9.29 -16.87 15.32
N ASP A 297 -9.67 -18.13 15.11
CA ASP A 297 -9.21 -18.88 13.94
C ASP A 297 -9.86 -18.40 12.64
N GLN A 298 -11.13 -18.00 12.64
CA GLN A 298 -11.76 -17.40 11.45
C GLN A 298 -11.01 -16.13 11.03
N PHE A 299 -10.78 -15.22 11.99
CA PHE A 299 -10.12 -13.95 11.70
C PHE A 299 -8.66 -14.13 11.27
N ARG A 300 -7.96 -15.12 11.85
CA ARG A 300 -6.62 -15.51 11.40
C ARG A 300 -6.63 -15.88 9.90
N HIS A 301 -7.62 -16.65 9.43
CA HIS A 301 -7.73 -16.98 8.01
C HIS A 301 -8.07 -15.76 7.15
N GLU A 302 -8.93 -14.85 7.62
CA GLU A 302 -9.24 -13.59 6.92
C GLU A 302 -7.98 -12.72 6.74
N ALA A 303 -7.16 -12.57 7.77
CA ALA A 303 -5.90 -11.84 7.69
C ALA A 303 -4.89 -12.52 6.74
N LEU A 304 -4.85 -13.85 6.70
CA LEU A 304 -4.01 -14.59 5.76
C LEU A 304 -4.46 -14.43 4.31
N ILE A 305 -5.77 -14.48 4.05
CA ILE A 305 -6.36 -14.19 2.74
C ILE A 305 -5.98 -12.78 2.30
N ASP A 306 -6.13 -11.79 3.20
CA ASP A 306 -5.77 -10.40 2.94
C ASP A 306 -4.28 -10.27 2.54
N ARG A 307 -3.37 -10.94 3.26
CA ARG A 307 -1.93 -10.97 2.91
C ARG A 307 -1.66 -11.57 1.54
N VAL A 308 -2.25 -12.73 1.24
CA VAL A 308 -2.07 -13.39 -0.06
C VAL A 308 -2.54 -12.45 -1.16
N ASN A 309 -3.77 -11.95 -1.04
CA ASN A 309 -4.39 -11.10 -2.03
C ASN A 309 -3.57 -9.82 -2.27
N THR A 310 -3.15 -9.14 -1.20
CA THR A 310 -2.30 -7.94 -1.31
C THR A 310 -0.94 -8.25 -1.90
N THR A 311 -0.32 -9.37 -1.55
CA THR A 311 0.96 -9.75 -2.16
C THR A 311 0.83 -9.93 -3.66
N GLY A 312 -0.22 -10.64 -4.09
CA GLY A 312 -0.49 -10.84 -5.51
C GLY A 312 -0.77 -9.54 -6.25
N SER A 313 -1.61 -8.67 -5.69
CA SER A 313 -1.97 -7.42 -6.36
C SER A 313 -0.81 -6.42 -6.40
N VAL A 314 -0.05 -6.29 -5.31
CA VAL A 314 0.99 -5.26 -5.16
C VAL A 314 2.30 -5.68 -5.82
N TRP A 315 2.75 -6.92 -5.60
CA TRP A 315 4.06 -7.36 -6.07
C TRP A 315 4.01 -8.11 -7.39
N LEU A 316 2.98 -8.93 -7.60
CA LEU A 316 2.84 -9.71 -8.84
C LEU A 316 2.05 -8.96 -9.91
N GLY A 317 1.30 -7.91 -9.54
CA GLY A 317 0.38 -7.23 -10.45
C GLY A 317 -0.77 -8.13 -10.92
N LEU A 318 -1.10 -9.18 -10.14
CA LEU A 318 -2.10 -10.19 -10.48
C LEU A 318 -3.27 -10.15 -9.52
N THR A 319 -4.49 -10.31 -10.05
CA THR A 319 -5.72 -10.35 -9.24
C THR A 319 -5.97 -11.74 -8.64
N ILE A 320 -4.95 -12.33 -8.01
CA ILE A 320 -5.00 -13.70 -7.49
C ILE A 320 -6.13 -13.93 -6.48
N GLY A 321 -6.67 -12.87 -5.86
CA GLY A 321 -7.79 -12.97 -4.92
C GLY A 321 -9.05 -13.60 -5.51
N CYS A 322 -9.27 -13.55 -6.83
CA CYS A 322 -10.40 -14.30 -7.42
C CYS A 322 -10.18 -15.82 -7.32
N ALA A 323 -8.93 -16.28 -7.30
CA ALA A 323 -8.59 -17.69 -7.19
C ALA A 323 -8.99 -18.32 -5.84
N GLN A 324 -9.30 -17.48 -4.84
CA GLN A 324 -9.71 -17.89 -3.50
C GLN A 324 -10.92 -18.83 -3.48
N CYS A 325 -11.90 -18.59 -4.37
CA CYS A 325 -13.17 -19.32 -4.39
C CYS A 325 -13.29 -20.29 -5.56
N HIS A 326 -12.63 -20.00 -6.68
CA HIS A 326 -12.63 -20.79 -7.91
C HIS A 326 -11.35 -20.48 -8.69
N SER A 327 -10.90 -21.30 -9.64
CA SER A 327 -9.75 -20.93 -10.49
C SER A 327 -9.98 -19.58 -11.16
N HIS A 328 -8.94 -18.76 -11.24
CA HIS A 328 -9.05 -17.39 -11.74
C HIS A 328 -9.62 -17.36 -13.17
N LYS A 329 -10.39 -16.32 -13.49
CA LYS A 329 -11.21 -16.26 -14.72
C LYS A 329 -10.47 -15.77 -15.97
N PHE A 330 -9.27 -15.21 -15.83
CA PHE A 330 -8.51 -14.59 -16.93
C PHE A 330 -7.00 -14.90 -16.86
N ASP A 331 -6.44 -14.79 -15.66
CA ASP A 331 -5.06 -15.20 -15.36
C ASP A 331 -4.94 -16.72 -15.13
N PRO A 332 -3.81 -17.33 -15.51
CA PRO A 332 -3.56 -18.77 -15.41
C PRO A 332 -3.20 -19.19 -13.97
N ILE A 333 -4.09 -18.91 -13.02
CA ILE A 333 -3.93 -19.27 -11.60
C ILE A 333 -5.09 -20.15 -11.17
N SER A 334 -4.80 -21.40 -10.83
CA SER A 334 -5.78 -22.34 -10.32
C SER A 334 -6.15 -22.07 -8.87
N HIS A 335 -7.31 -22.59 -8.47
CA HIS A 335 -7.74 -22.60 -7.07
C HIS A 335 -6.71 -23.30 -6.17
N ASP A 336 -6.13 -24.42 -6.62
CA ASP A 336 -5.13 -25.16 -5.84
C ASP A 336 -3.85 -24.35 -5.64
N GLU A 337 -3.36 -23.67 -6.69
CA GLU A 337 -2.18 -22.80 -6.61
C GLU A 337 -2.39 -21.62 -5.65
N TYR A 338 -3.61 -21.08 -5.56
CA TYR A 338 -3.94 -20.07 -4.55
C TYR A 338 -3.70 -20.58 -3.14
N TYR A 339 -4.17 -21.79 -2.81
CA TYR A 339 -3.98 -22.37 -1.47
C TYR A 339 -2.56 -22.88 -1.23
N GLN A 340 -1.79 -23.19 -2.28
CA GLN A 340 -0.35 -23.42 -2.17
C GLN A 340 0.40 -22.15 -1.78
N LEU A 341 0.06 -21.00 -2.39
CA LEU A 341 0.62 -19.70 -1.98
C LEU A 341 0.14 -19.31 -0.58
N TYR A 342 -1.13 -19.54 -0.25
CA TYR A 342 -1.66 -19.36 1.11
C TYR A 342 -0.85 -20.10 2.17
N ALA A 343 -0.42 -21.33 1.87
CA ALA A 343 0.36 -22.15 2.80
C ALA A 343 1.68 -21.49 3.21
N PHE A 344 2.30 -20.67 2.34
CA PHE A 344 3.51 -19.92 2.67
C PHE A 344 3.28 -18.94 3.83
N PHE A 345 2.14 -18.24 3.85
CA PHE A 345 1.80 -17.28 4.90
C PHE A 345 1.18 -17.93 6.14
N ASN A 346 0.67 -19.16 6.02
CA ASN A 346 -0.02 -19.89 7.10
C ASN A 346 0.89 -20.41 8.23
N GLY A 347 2.15 -19.97 8.29
CA GLY A 347 3.04 -20.18 9.43
C GLY A 347 2.90 -19.13 10.54
N ALA A 348 2.22 -18.02 10.28
CA ALA A 348 2.11 -16.91 11.21
C ALA A 348 1.04 -17.15 12.30
N ALA A 349 1.39 -16.89 13.56
CA ALA A 349 0.51 -16.98 14.71
C ALA A 349 -0.18 -15.62 15.00
N ASP A 350 -0.96 -15.12 14.05
CA ASP A 350 -1.67 -13.85 14.23
C ASP A 350 -2.98 -14.06 15.00
N ALA A 351 -2.98 -13.69 16.27
CA ALA A 351 -4.16 -13.68 17.13
C ALA A 351 -4.63 -12.24 17.36
N ASN A 352 -5.16 -11.58 16.33
CA ASN A 352 -5.76 -10.25 16.44
C ASN A 352 -4.86 -9.22 17.16
N ASN A 353 -3.59 -9.19 16.78
CA ASN A 353 -2.55 -8.30 17.36
C ASN A 353 -2.18 -8.54 18.83
N VAL A 354 -2.53 -9.69 19.42
CA VAL A 354 -2.13 -10.10 20.79
C VAL A 354 -0.74 -10.79 20.81
N GLY A 355 0.10 -10.51 19.81
CA GLY A 355 1.40 -11.16 19.60
C GLY A 355 2.60 -10.32 20.03
N GLU A 356 3.79 -10.76 19.62
CA GLU A 356 5.03 -9.99 19.80
C GLU A 356 4.96 -8.66 19.05
N THR A 357 5.48 -7.60 19.68
CA THR A 357 5.56 -6.26 19.09
C THR A 357 7.00 -5.78 19.05
N VAL A 358 7.28 -4.90 18.10
CA VAL A 358 8.57 -4.20 18.01
C VAL A 358 8.39 -2.80 18.58
N GLU A 359 9.00 -2.53 19.72
CA GLU A 359 9.07 -1.16 20.25
C GLU A 359 10.04 -0.35 19.38
N VAL A 360 9.53 0.76 18.82
CA VAL A 360 10.30 1.68 17.99
C VAL A 360 10.24 3.06 18.61
N ARG A 361 11.42 3.65 18.85
CA ARG A 361 11.57 5.07 19.18
C ARG A 361 11.92 5.83 17.91
N GLU A 362 11.50 7.08 17.82
CA GLU A 362 11.63 7.94 16.63
C GLU A 362 13.04 7.90 16.02
N ASP A 363 14.07 8.05 16.85
CA ASP A 363 15.46 8.09 16.38
C ASP A 363 16.19 6.73 16.37
N GLU A 364 15.50 5.64 16.72
CA GLU A 364 16.13 4.32 16.85
C GLU A 364 15.96 3.46 15.60
N MET A 365 14.92 3.70 14.80
CA MET A 365 14.47 2.79 13.74
C MET A 365 15.59 2.40 12.77
N PHE A 366 16.40 3.36 12.36
CA PHE A 366 17.54 3.19 11.45
C PHE A 366 18.90 3.13 12.17
N GLY A 367 18.88 2.92 13.48
CA GLY A 367 20.04 3.01 14.35
C GLY A 367 20.21 4.40 14.94
N TRP A 368 20.74 4.44 16.16
CA TRP A 368 21.02 5.68 16.87
C TRP A 368 22.11 6.48 16.17
N SER A 369 21.90 7.78 15.98
CA SER A 369 22.97 8.70 15.57
C SER A 369 24.15 8.65 16.56
N GLU A 370 25.36 8.98 16.11
CA GLU A 370 26.54 9.03 16.99
C GLU A 370 26.29 9.88 18.25
N THR A 371 25.60 11.01 18.08
CA THR A 371 25.20 11.89 19.18
C THR A 371 24.28 11.17 20.16
N LEU A 372 23.25 10.47 19.70
CA LEU A 372 22.33 9.74 20.58
C LEU A 372 23.01 8.53 21.24
N GLN A 373 23.93 7.87 20.55
CA GLN A 373 24.75 6.82 21.15
C GLN A 373 25.59 7.38 22.31
N SER A 374 26.15 8.57 22.15
CA SER A 374 26.90 9.25 23.22
C SER A 374 26.01 9.58 24.42
N TYR A 375 24.80 10.09 24.20
CA TYR A 375 23.84 10.37 25.27
C TYR A 375 23.34 9.11 25.96
N LEU A 376 23.09 8.02 25.22
CA LEU A 376 22.69 6.74 25.82
C LEU A 376 23.79 6.19 26.72
N LYS A 377 25.04 6.31 26.30
CA LYS A 377 26.19 5.92 27.12
C LYS A 377 26.27 6.75 28.40
N GLU A 378 26.15 8.08 28.29
CA GLU A 378 26.13 8.98 29.44
C GLU A 378 24.97 8.67 30.40
N LEU A 379 23.77 8.42 29.86
CA LEU A 379 22.59 8.09 30.65
C LEU A 379 22.76 6.76 31.40
N GLN A 380 23.40 5.75 30.78
CA GLN A 380 23.73 4.49 31.45
C GLN A 380 24.76 4.70 32.57
N GLU A 381 25.78 5.52 32.34
CA GLU A 381 26.78 5.89 33.35
C GLU A 381 26.12 6.61 34.53
N LEU A 382 25.26 7.60 34.27
CA LEU A 382 24.49 8.33 35.29
C LEU A 382 23.51 7.43 36.05
N GLN A 383 22.87 6.46 35.40
CA GLN A 383 22.01 5.48 36.08
C GLN A 383 22.80 4.58 37.04
N GLN A 384 23.98 4.12 36.61
CA GLN A 384 24.89 3.37 37.47
C GLN A 384 25.41 4.21 38.63
N GLU A 385 25.76 5.48 38.38
CA GLU A 385 26.17 6.42 39.41
C GLU A 385 25.04 6.67 40.41
N LYS A 386 23.83 6.95 39.92
CA LYS A 386 22.63 7.11 40.76
C LYS A 386 22.40 5.89 41.64
N THR A 387 22.43 4.68 41.08
CA THR A 387 22.24 3.44 41.85
C THR A 387 23.35 3.26 42.89
N THR A 388 24.58 3.64 42.54
CA THR A 388 25.72 3.61 43.47
C THR A 388 25.54 4.62 44.61
N VAL A 389 25.11 5.84 44.30
CA VAL A 389 24.80 6.88 45.29
C VAL A 389 23.63 6.46 46.17
N GLU A 390 22.55 5.91 45.62
CA GLU A 390 21.40 5.42 46.38
C GLU A 390 21.76 4.26 47.31
N LYS A 391 22.64 3.35 46.86
CA LYS A 391 23.14 2.24 47.68
C LYS A 391 24.08 2.70 48.80
N ASN A 392 24.87 3.74 48.54
CA ASN A 392 25.83 4.29 49.50
C ASN A 392 25.24 5.45 50.34
N ALA A 393 24.02 5.88 50.02
CA ALA A 393 23.33 6.90 50.79
C ALA A 393 23.12 6.37 52.22
N PRO A 394 23.53 7.12 53.25
CA PRO A 394 23.21 6.74 54.62
C PRO A 394 21.69 6.61 54.73
N ALA A 395 21.24 5.59 55.47
CA ALA A 395 19.81 5.40 55.73
C ALA A 395 19.23 6.74 56.19
N GLN A 396 18.28 7.28 55.42
CA GLN A 396 17.61 8.50 55.84
C GLN A 396 16.98 8.20 57.21
N PRO A 397 17.20 9.07 58.22
CA PRO A 397 16.55 8.87 59.51
C PRO A 397 15.06 8.74 59.26
N LYS A 398 14.41 7.76 59.91
CA LYS A 398 12.96 7.62 59.78
C LYS A 398 12.36 8.97 60.14
N LEU A 399 11.29 9.39 59.46
CA LEU A 399 10.63 10.66 59.77
C LEU A 399 10.39 10.80 61.28
N ALA A 400 10.07 9.71 62.00
CA ALA A 400 9.90 9.70 63.46
C ALA A 400 11.15 10.09 64.30
N GLU A 401 12.36 9.96 63.76
CA GLU A 401 13.65 10.17 64.43
C GLU A 401 14.23 11.57 64.17
N LEU A 402 13.64 12.33 63.24
CA LEU A 402 14.01 13.72 62.99
C LEU A 402 13.59 14.62 64.18
N PRO A 403 14.37 15.67 64.50
CA PRO A 403 14.03 16.63 65.55
C PRO A 403 12.89 17.54 65.08
N TRP A 404 11.66 17.14 65.37
CA TRP A 404 10.47 17.95 65.09
C TRP A 404 10.16 18.90 66.24
N ASN A 405 9.86 20.14 65.89
CA ASN A 405 9.23 21.10 66.81
C ASN A 405 7.70 20.94 66.75
N TRP A 406 7.18 19.89 67.39
CA TRP A 406 5.73 19.65 67.42
C TRP A 406 5.01 20.70 68.26
N GLN A 407 4.04 21.39 67.65
CA GLN A 407 3.14 22.29 68.35
C GLN A 407 1.73 21.69 68.37
N ALA A 408 1.07 21.75 69.52
CA ALA A 408 -0.31 21.28 69.64
C ALA A 408 -1.24 22.26 68.89
N ALA A 409 -1.90 21.77 67.85
CA ALA A 409 -2.93 22.54 67.16
C ALA A 409 -4.19 22.63 68.01
N LYS A 410 -4.85 23.79 68.00
CA LYS A 410 -6.06 23.98 68.80
C LYS A 410 -7.28 23.53 68.01
N VAL A 411 -7.99 22.49 68.44
CA VAL A 411 -9.25 22.11 67.80
C VAL A 411 -10.31 23.20 68.01
N THR A 412 -10.89 23.69 66.91
CA THR A 412 -11.92 24.74 66.94
C THR A 412 -13.30 24.25 66.55
N ALA A 413 -13.38 23.21 65.72
CA ALA A 413 -14.63 22.56 65.38
C ALA A 413 -14.41 21.09 65.03
N VAL A 414 -15.43 20.27 65.26
CA VAL A 414 -15.43 18.87 64.83
C VAL A 414 -16.80 18.53 64.28
N ARG A 415 -16.84 17.78 63.18
CA ARG A 415 -18.05 17.24 62.58
C ARG A 415 -17.82 15.77 62.26
N ALA A 416 -18.79 14.91 62.54
CA ALA A 416 -18.79 13.54 62.04
C ALA A 416 -20.07 13.26 61.26
N SER A 417 -19.95 12.43 60.25
CA SER A 417 -21.11 11.76 59.66
C SER A 417 -21.51 10.61 60.58
N GLY A 418 -22.65 10.72 61.26
CA GLY A 418 -23.13 9.70 62.21
C GLY A 418 -22.78 9.98 63.68
N SER A 419 -23.15 9.07 64.58
CA SER A 419 -23.01 9.19 66.04
C SER A 419 -21.61 8.80 66.56
N SER A 420 -20.56 9.23 65.84
CA SER A 420 -19.18 8.71 66.00
C SER A 420 -18.21 9.70 66.70
N ILE A 421 -18.67 10.86 67.17
CA ILE A 421 -17.90 11.75 68.07
C ILE A 421 -18.68 11.98 69.36
N LEU A 422 -18.03 11.77 70.50
CA LEU A 422 -18.67 11.86 71.81
C LEU A 422 -18.31 13.16 72.56
N LYS A 423 -17.08 13.69 72.46
CA LYS A 423 -16.67 14.91 73.18
C LYS A 423 -15.31 15.49 72.74
N ILE A 424 -15.14 16.81 72.83
CA ILE A 424 -13.83 17.47 72.93
C ILE A 424 -13.50 17.56 74.42
N GLU A 425 -12.40 16.96 74.86
CA GLU A 425 -12.01 16.98 76.27
C GLU A 425 -11.31 18.30 76.63
N VAL A 426 -11.20 18.56 77.94
CA VAL A 426 -10.66 19.82 78.48
C VAL A 426 -9.18 20.03 78.09
N ASP A 427 -8.47 18.95 77.78
CA ASP A 427 -7.09 18.93 77.29
C ASP A 427 -6.97 19.02 75.75
N ASN A 428 -8.09 19.29 75.06
CA ASN A 428 -8.19 19.41 73.61
C ASN A 428 -8.02 18.10 72.82
N SER A 429 -8.07 16.95 73.51
CA SER A 429 -8.17 15.63 72.86
C SER A 429 -9.59 15.34 72.37
N LEU A 430 -9.71 14.46 71.38
CA LEU A 430 -10.99 14.06 70.78
C LEU A 430 -11.37 12.65 71.23
N LEU A 431 -12.49 12.53 71.95
CA LEU A 431 -13.04 11.23 72.30
C LEU A 431 -13.92 10.72 71.15
N VAL A 432 -13.40 9.74 70.42
CA VAL A 432 -14.06 9.06 69.30
C VAL A 432 -14.58 7.71 69.76
N LYS A 433 -15.77 7.31 69.29
CA LYS A 433 -16.37 6.01 69.61
C LYS A 433 -15.48 4.87 69.10
N SER A 434 -15.33 3.79 69.87
CA SER A 434 -14.67 2.56 69.38
C SER A 434 -15.52 1.89 68.29
N ASP A 435 -14.85 1.31 67.30
CA ASP A 435 -15.44 0.61 66.13
C ASP A 435 -16.30 1.49 65.20
N PRO A 436 -15.71 2.50 64.51
CA PRO A 436 -16.41 3.29 63.51
C PRO A 436 -16.82 2.43 62.30
N ALA A 437 -17.95 2.75 61.67
CA ALA A 437 -18.33 2.10 60.42
C ALA A 437 -17.36 2.51 59.30
N ALA A 438 -17.19 1.65 58.28
CA ALA A 438 -16.24 1.90 57.18
C ALA A 438 -16.49 3.23 56.41
N ASN A 439 -17.69 3.80 56.52
CA ASN A 439 -18.08 5.05 55.85
C ASN A 439 -18.17 6.25 56.82
N ASP A 440 -17.75 6.10 58.08
CA ASP A 440 -17.75 7.20 59.04
C ASP A 440 -16.63 8.18 58.69
N SER A 441 -17.01 9.44 58.47
CA SER A 441 -16.08 10.55 58.25
C SER A 441 -15.99 11.43 59.48
N LEU A 442 -14.77 11.77 59.87
CA LEU A 442 -14.46 12.73 60.94
C LEU A 442 -13.75 13.93 60.31
N SER A 443 -14.37 15.11 60.42
CA SER A 443 -13.79 16.38 60.00
C SER A 443 -13.42 17.20 61.24
N VAL A 444 -12.13 17.44 61.42
CA VAL A 444 -11.58 18.26 62.51
C VAL A 444 -11.07 19.56 61.92
N THR A 445 -11.60 20.69 62.36
CA THR A 445 -11.04 22.01 62.09
C THR A 445 -10.14 22.39 63.25
N VAL A 446 -8.89 22.75 62.93
CA VAL A 446 -7.91 23.22 63.90
C VAL A 446 -7.49 24.64 63.58
N GLU A 447 -7.31 25.45 64.62
CA GLU A 447 -6.53 26.68 64.56
C GLU A 447 -5.05 26.29 64.64
N LEU A 448 -4.30 26.73 63.64
CA LEU A 448 -2.87 26.47 63.57
C LEU A 448 -2.16 27.31 64.65
N PRO A 449 -1.19 26.73 65.36
CA PRO A 449 -0.46 27.44 66.39
C PRO A 449 0.29 28.63 65.78
N LYS A 450 0.24 29.78 66.46
CA LYS A 450 0.96 30.98 66.03
C LYS A 450 2.44 30.76 66.31
N THR A 451 3.26 30.67 65.27
CA THR A 451 4.71 30.61 65.42
C THR A 451 5.24 32.00 65.75
N ASP A 452 6.20 32.09 66.68
CA ASP A 452 6.85 33.36 67.04
C ASP A 452 7.66 33.96 65.88
N GLU A 453 7.93 33.15 64.84
CA GLU A 453 8.45 33.60 63.56
C GLU A 453 7.35 33.65 62.49
N PRO A 454 7.06 34.81 61.90
CA PRO A 454 6.00 34.96 60.92
C PRO A 454 6.46 34.48 59.53
N ALA A 455 6.70 33.17 59.35
CA ALA A 455 6.86 32.53 58.02
C ALA A 455 7.07 31.00 57.99
N SER A 456 7.12 30.25 59.10
CA SER A 456 7.41 28.80 59.00
C SER A 456 6.22 28.00 58.44
N PRO A 457 6.33 27.34 57.25
CA PRO A 457 5.26 26.53 56.71
C PRO A 457 5.07 25.24 57.51
N ILE A 458 3.84 24.73 57.57
CA ILE A 458 3.56 23.42 58.15
C ILE A 458 4.12 22.35 57.22
N THR A 459 5.07 21.56 57.73
CA THR A 459 5.74 20.50 56.95
C THR A 459 5.22 19.10 57.26
N ALA A 460 4.49 18.91 58.36
CA ALA A 460 3.89 17.63 58.73
C ALA A 460 2.71 17.79 59.73
N VAL A 461 1.78 16.84 59.71
CA VAL A 461 0.71 16.69 60.71
C VAL A 461 0.80 15.30 61.32
N ARG A 462 0.78 15.20 62.66
CA ARG A 462 0.83 13.93 63.39
C ARG A 462 -0.43 13.74 64.22
N LEU A 463 -1.19 12.70 63.92
CA LEU A 463 -2.27 12.21 64.78
C LEU A 463 -1.66 11.27 65.83
N ARG A 464 -2.02 11.45 67.10
CA ARG A 464 -1.64 10.56 68.20
C ARG A 464 -2.92 9.92 68.73
N THR A 465 -2.95 8.59 68.77
CA THR A 465 -4.04 7.78 69.31
C THR A 465 -3.69 7.27 70.69
#